data_AF-A0A833A462-F1
#
_entry.id   AF-A0A833A462-F1
#
_cell.length_a   1.000
_cell.length_b   1.000
_cell.length_c   1.000
_cell.angle_alpha   90.00
_cell.angle_beta   90.00
_cell.angle_gamma   90.00
#
_symmetry.space_group_name_H-M   'P 1'
#
loop_
_entity.id
_entity.type
_entity.pdbx_description
1 polymer ?
#
loop_
_entity_poly.entity_id
_entity_poly.type
_entity_poly.pdbx_seq_one_letter_code
_entity_poly.pdbx_strand_id
1 'polypeptide(L)'
;EKYRETLRRMLRDALQSISIHARSVIIVPAANDATLIQSILPEVEQEITGLSVEISSKTVDSIGGFIVQSRDGRISLDYRLDAILSEALDRARSRAMKELFG
;
A
#
# COMPACT_ATOMS: atom_id res chain seq x y z
N GLU A 1 15.28 -9.54 0.76
CA GLU A 1 15.84 -8.17 0.76
C GLU A 1 15.14 -7.22 -0.21
N LYS A 2 15.18 -7.46 -1.53
CA LYS A 2 14.48 -6.60 -2.52
C LYS A 2 12.98 -6.39 -2.25
N TYR A 3 12.30 -7.43 -1.77
CA TYR A 3 10.87 -7.34 -1.45
C TYR A 3 10.58 -6.43 -0.25
N ARG A 4 11.35 -6.59 0.84
CA ARG A 4 11.28 -5.71 2.04
C ARG A 4 11.44 -4.24 1.67
N GLU A 5 12.45 -3.91 0.87
CA GLU A 5 12.70 -2.52 0.44
C GLU A 5 11.56 -1.99 -0.44
N THR A 6 11.01 -2.85 -1.31
CA THR A 6 9.85 -2.48 -2.13
C THR A 6 8.63 -2.19 -1.24
N LEU A 7 8.36 -3.06 -0.26
CA LEU A 7 7.25 -2.90 0.66
C LEU A 7 7.40 -1.67 1.56
N ARG A 8 8.63 -1.37 2.02
CA ARG A 8 8.97 -0.13 2.74
C ARG A 8 8.69 1.10 1.91
N ARG A 9 9.15 1.13 0.65
CA ARG A 9 8.89 2.24 -0.27
C ARG A 9 7.39 2.43 -0.49
N MET A 10 6.67 1.35 -0.77
CA MET A 10 5.22 1.37 -0.94
C MET A 10 4.52 1.94 0.31
N LEU A 11 4.93 1.49 1.50
CA LEU A 11 4.34 1.92 2.76
C LEU A 11 4.56 3.42 3.01
N ARG A 12 5.79 3.89 2.78
CA ARG A 12 6.12 5.32 2.88
C ARG A 12 5.29 6.15 1.91
N ASP A 13 5.25 5.75 0.64
CA ASP A 13 4.52 6.51 -0.40
C ASP A 13 3.01 6.54 -0.10
N ALA A 14 2.45 5.43 0.41
CA ALA A 14 1.05 5.34 0.84
C ALA A 14 0.75 6.27 2.02
N LEU A 15 1.58 6.24 3.07
CA LEU A 15 1.41 7.05 4.27
C LEU A 15 1.59 8.54 3.98
N GLN A 16 2.55 8.91 3.12
CA GLN A 16 2.72 10.29 2.65
C GLN A 16 1.48 10.76 1.88
N SER A 17 0.97 9.95 0.94
CA SER A 17 -0.21 10.31 0.15
C SER A 17 -1.46 10.50 1.02
N ILE A 18 -1.73 9.59 1.94
CA ILE A 18 -2.92 9.67 2.80
C ILE A 18 -2.80 10.78 3.86
N SER A 19 -1.58 11.11 4.31
CA SER A 19 -1.34 12.16 5.32
C SER A 19 -1.81 13.55 4.88
N ILE A 20 -1.95 13.77 3.57
CA ILE A 20 -2.50 15.01 2.98
C ILE A 20 -3.97 15.20 3.41
N HIS A 21 -4.68 14.10 3.65
CA HIS A 21 -6.13 14.10 3.87
C HIS A 21 -6.58 13.50 5.22
N ALA A 22 -5.70 12.75 5.90
CA ALA A 22 -6.01 12.10 7.17
C ALA A 22 -4.86 12.25 8.18
N ARG A 23 -5.21 12.37 9.47
CA ARG A 23 -4.24 12.40 10.59
C ARG A 23 -4.14 11.09 11.36
N SER A 24 -5.05 10.15 11.10
CA SER A 24 -5.05 8.83 11.73
C SER A 24 -5.46 7.78 10.71
N VAL A 25 -4.67 6.71 10.61
CA VAL A 25 -4.82 5.67 9.61
C VAL A 25 -4.62 4.28 10.20
N ILE A 26 -5.24 3.30 9.54
CA ILE A 26 -5.17 1.89 9.87
C ILE A 26 -4.58 1.17 8.66
N ILE A 27 -3.52 0.40 8.89
CA ILE A 27 -2.92 -0.48 7.88
C ILE A 27 -3.52 -1.87 8.05
N VAL A 28 -4.09 -2.41 6.99
CA VAL A 28 -4.61 -3.79 6.93
C VAL A 28 -3.65 -4.60 6.05
N PRO A 29 -2.71 -5.36 6.65
CA PRO A 29 -1.70 -6.09 5.90
C PRO A 29 -2.27 -7.33 5.22
N ALA A 30 -1.62 -7.79 4.14
CA ALA A 30 -1.77 -9.17 3.69
C ALA A 30 -1.23 -10.13 4.76
N ALA A 31 -1.83 -11.32 4.90
CA ALA A 31 -1.49 -12.23 5.99
C ALA A 31 -0.01 -12.65 6.01
N ASN A 32 0.58 -12.84 4.82
CA ASN A 32 1.99 -13.18 4.64
C ASN A 32 2.95 -12.03 4.96
N ASP A 33 2.48 -10.78 4.93
CA ASP A 33 3.30 -9.58 5.13
C ASP A 33 3.07 -8.89 6.46
N ALA A 34 2.14 -9.37 7.29
CA ALA A 34 1.80 -8.75 8.56
C ALA A 34 3.02 -8.53 9.47
N THR A 35 3.85 -9.55 9.65
CA THR A 35 5.09 -9.45 10.45
C THR A 35 6.11 -8.51 9.80
N LEU A 36 6.23 -8.54 8.48
CA LEU A 36 7.17 -7.69 7.75
C LEU A 36 6.77 -6.21 7.87
N ILE A 37 5.49 -5.89 7.70
CA ILE A 37 4.95 -4.54 7.88
C ILE A 37 5.12 -4.07 9.31
N GLN A 38 4.87 -4.92 10.31
CA GLN A 38 5.14 -4.59 11.71
C GLN A 38 6.61 -4.21 11.95
N SER A 39 7.55 -4.89 11.30
CA SER A 39 8.98 -4.57 11.43
C SER A 39 9.40 -3.29 10.69
N ILE A 40 8.75 -2.98 9.56
CA ILE A 40 9.10 -1.84 8.71
C ILE A 40 8.44 -0.54 9.20
N LEU A 41 7.24 -0.62 9.77
CA LEU A 41 6.45 0.55 10.14
C LEU A 41 7.23 1.55 11.01
N PRO A 42 7.98 1.14 12.07
CA PRO A 42 8.72 2.09 12.90
C PRO A 42 9.80 2.88 12.13
N GLU A 43 10.36 2.30 11.07
CA GLU A 43 11.35 2.99 10.21
C GLU A 43 10.66 4.07 9.36
N VAL A 44 9.46 3.79 8.88
CA VAL A 44 8.70 4.69 8.02
C VAL A 44 8.00 5.80 8.82
N GLU A 45 7.50 5.48 10.03
CA GLU A 45 6.87 6.46 10.93
C GLU A 45 7.83 7.60 11.30
N GLN A 46 9.13 7.32 11.44
CA GLN A 46 10.13 8.36 11.71
C GLN A 46 10.26 9.38 10.57
N GLU A 47 9.91 8.99 9.34
CA GLU A 47 9.97 9.85 8.16
C GLU A 47 8.71 10.71 8.00
N ILE A 48 7.63 10.43 8.77
CA ILE A 48 6.30 11.06 8.58
C ILE A 48 5.81 11.64 9.91
N THR A 49 5.80 12.96 10.01
CA THR A 49 5.36 13.66 11.23
C THR A 49 3.86 13.95 11.22
N GLY A 50 3.22 13.85 12.39
CA GLY A 50 1.82 14.25 12.58
C GLY A 50 0.75 13.25 12.10
N LEU A 51 1.16 12.02 11.74
CA LEU A 51 0.27 10.92 11.38
C LEU A 51 0.26 9.86 12.47
N SER A 52 -0.92 9.52 12.98
CA SER A 52 -1.13 8.37 13.86
C SER A 52 -1.40 7.13 13.02
N VAL A 53 -0.57 6.09 13.16
CA VAL A 53 -0.68 4.86 12.38
C VAL A 53 -0.94 3.69 13.32
N GLU A 54 -1.88 2.82 12.94
CA GLU A 54 -2.16 1.57 13.64
C GLU A 54 -2.15 0.41 12.66
N ILE A 55 -1.64 -0.75 13.07
CA ILE A 55 -1.76 -1.98 12.28
C ILE A 55 -2.99 -2.73 12.77
N SER A 56 -3.90 -3.02 11.86
CA SER A 56 -5.08 -3.84 12.11
C SER A 56 -4.68 -5.26 12.49
N SER A 57 -5.43 -5.86 13.42
CA SER A 57 -5.35 -7.30 13.68
C SER A 57 -5.97 -8.14 12.56
N LYS A 58 -6.75 -7.51 11.68
CA LYS A 58 -7.33 -8.15 10.49
C LYS A 58 -6.33 -8.16 9.36
N THR A 59 -6.42 -9.18 8.52
CA THR A 59 -5.63 -9.30 7.29
C THR A 59 -6.54 -9.28 6.08
N VAL A 60 -5.98 -8.89 4.93
CA VAL A 60 -6.62 -9.07 3.63
C VAL A 60 -6.11 -10.33 2.94
N ASP A 61 -6.98 -10.97 2.16
CA ASP A 61 -6.58 -12.06 1.28
C ASP A 61 -5.91 -11.47 0.03
N SER A 62 -4.61 -11.71 -0.11
CA SER A 62 -3.77 -11.23 -1.19
C SER A 62 -2.45 -11.99 -1.20
N ILE A 63 -1.81 -12.04 -2.36
CA ILE A 63 -0.45 -12.56 -2.52
C ILE A 63 0.61 -11.68 -1.83
N GLY A 64 0.26 -10.45 -1.43
CA GLY A 64 1.10 -9.57 -0.63
C GLY A 64 0.69 -8.11 -0.69
N GLY A 65 1.37 -7.27 0.07
CA GLY A 65 1.07 -5.84 0.21
C GLY A 65 0.13 -5.55 1.38
N PHE A 66 -0.61 -4.45 1.26
CA PHE A 66 -1.48 -3.95 2.33
C PHE A 66 -2.51 -2.96 1.80
N ILE A 67 -3.49 -2.63 2.63
CA ILE A 67 -4.40 -1.50 2.42
C ILE A 67 -4.14 -0.46 3.51
N VAL A 68 -4.10 0.82 3.15
CA VAL A 68 -4.07 1.92 4.12
C VAL A 68 -5.43 2.61 4.09
N GLN A 69 -6.05 2.73 5.25
CA GLN A 69 -7.37 3.35 5.38
C GLN A 69 -7.29 4.50 6.38
N SER A 70 -7.96 5.61 6.11
CA SER A 70 -8.21 6.61 7.13
C SER A 70 -9.09 6.01 8.23
N ARG A 71 -8.89 6.41 9.48
CA ARG A 71 -9.67 5.87 10.62
C ARG A 71 -11.18 6.13 10.48
N ASP A 72 -11.56 7.18 9.74
CA ASP A 72 -12.96 7.48 9.42
C ASP A 72 -13.53 6.68 8.23
N GLY A 73 -12.71 5.83 7.59
CA GLY A 73 -13.08 4.97 6.47
C GLY A 73 -13.33 5.69 5.14
N ARG A 74 -13.11 7.01 5.06
CA ARG A 74 -13.42 7.80 3.85
C ARG A 74 -12.40 7.64 2.74
N ILE A 75 -11.15 7.35 3.09
CA ILE A 75 -10.05 7.22 2.15
C ILE A 75 -9.42 5.86 2.35
N SER A 76 -9.25 5.14 1.25
CA SER A 76 -8.61 3.82 1.23
C SER A 76 -7.66 3.77 0.04
N LEU A 77 -6.40 3.43 0.29
CA LEU A 77 -5.40 3.20 -0.73
C LEU A 77 -5.06 1.72 -0.76
N ASP A 78 -5.27 1.09 -1.92
CA ASP A 78 -5.03 -0.34 -2.12
C ASP A 78 -3.62 -0.56 -2.72
N TYR A 79 -2.72 -1.06 -1.87
CA TYR A 79 -1.35 -1.41 -2.23
C TYR A 79 -1.14 -2.93 -2.23
N ARG A 80 -2.22 -3.70 -2.40
CA ARG A 80 -2.10 -5.15 -2.62
C ARG A 80 -1.44 -5.41 -3.97
N LEU A 81 -0.57 -6.41 -4.02
CA LEU A 81 0.20 -6.70 -5.22
C LEU A 81 -0.68 -7.13 -6.39
N ASP A 82 -1.76 -7.87 -6.14
CA ASP A 82 -2.75 -8.25 -7.14
C ASP A 82 -3.42 -7.02 -7.76
N ALA A 83 -3.77 -6.01 -6.96
CA ALA A 83 -4.36 -4.75 -7.44
C ALA A 83 -3.36 -3.98 -8.32
N ILE A 84 -2.11 -3.83 -7.86
CA ILE A 84 -1.05 -3.12 -8.59
C ILE A 84 -0.72 -3.82 -9.92
N LEU A 85 -0.59 -5.15 -9.90
CA LEU A 85 -0.28 -5.94 -11.09
C LEU A 85 -1.42 -5.89 -12.09
N SER A 86 -2.68 -6.00 -11.64
CA SER A 86 -3.84 -5.90 -12.53
C SER A 86 -3.85 -4.56 -13.27
N GLU A 87 -3.67 -3.45 -12.55
CA GLU A 87 -3.65 -2.11 -13.15
C GLU A 87 -2.45 -1.93 -14.12
N ALA A 88 -1.29 -2.51 -13.79
CA ALA A 88 -0.14 -2.51 -14.69
C ALA A 88 -0.38 -3.32 -15.97
N LEU A 89 -1.00 -4.49 -15.86
CA LEU A 89 -1.40 -5.35 -16.99
C LEU A 89 -2.41 -4.64 -17.90
N ASP A 90 -3.42 -4.00 -17.33
CA ASP A 90 -4.43 -3.28 -18.10
C ASP A 90 -3.84 -2.11 -18.88
N ARG A 91 -2.95 -1.33 -18.23
CA ARG A 91 -2.21 -0.25 -18.92
C ARG A 91 -1.31 -0.77 -20.03
N ALA A 92 -0.59 -1.87 -19.78
CA ALA A 92 0.27 -2.49 -20.79
C ALA A 92 -0.54 -2.98 -21.99
N ARG A 93 -1.68 -3.62 -21.75
CA ARG A 93 -2.60 -4.08 -22.79
C ARG A 93 -3.16 -2.93 -23.60
N SER A 94 -3.60 -1.84 -22.95
CA SER A 94 -4.11 -0.65 -23.61
C SER A 94 -3.06 -0.02 -24.54
N ARG A 95 -1.81 0.09 -24.09
CA ARG A 95 -0.70 0.58 -24.91
C ARG A 95 -0.40 -0.34 -26.09
N ALA A 96 -0.33 -1.65 -25.86
CA ALA A 96 -0.08 -2.61 -26.93
C ALA A 96 -1.17 -2.58 -28.01
N MET A 97 -2.45 -2.46 -27.64
CA MET A 97 -3.55 -2.32 -28.60
C MET A 97 -3.44 -1.03 -29.41
N LYS A 98 -3.04 0.08 -28.78
CA LYS A 98 -2.83 1.36 -29.47
C LYS A 98 -1.71 1.28 -30.50
N GLU A 99 -0.61 0.60 -30.20
CA GLU A 99 0.50 0.44 -31.15
C GLU A 99 0.18 -0.56 -32.28
N LEU A 100 -0.66 -1.57 -32.01
CA LEU A 100 -1.01 -2.61 -32.99
C LEU A 100 -2.18 -2.25 -33.90
N PHE A 101 -3.13 -1.44 -33.43
CA PHE A 101 -4.40 -1.17 -34.11
C PHE A 101 -4.79 0.32 -34.16
N GLY A 102 -3.93 1.20 -33.65
CA GLY A 102 -4.11 2.66 -33.65
C GLY A 102 -3.28 3.37 -34.71
#